data_AF-K2D323-F1
#
_entry.id   AF-K2D323-F1
#
_cell.length_a   1.000
_cell.length_b   1.000
_cell.length_c   1.000
_cell.angle_alpha   90.00
_cell.angle_beta   90.00
_cell.angle_gamma   90.00
#
_symmetry.space_group_name_H-M   'P 1'
#
loop_
_entity.id
_entity.type
_entity.pdbx_description
1 polymer ?
#
loop_
_entity_poly.entity_id
_entity_poly.type
_entity_poly.pdbx_seq_one_letter_code
_entity_poly.pdbx_strand_id
1 'polypeptide(L)'
;MVPIIAPTIIVVVTTMVINVLKLFDIVYVMTGGNFGTEVIANRMYDEMYKNFQTGRGTAIAVVLIIAIIPFIYMNIRRFLAQEAMR
;
A
#
# COMPACT_ATOMS: atom_id res chain seq x y z
N MET A 1 -15.76 -27.09 -3.05
CA MET A 1 -16.16 -25.76 -2.52
C MET A 1 -15.05 -24.72 -2.66
N VAL A 2 -13.78 -25.05 -2.35
CA VAL A 2 -12.62 -24.15 -2.51
C VAL A 2 -12.44 -23.55 -3.93
N PRO A 3 -12.66 -24.30 -5.05
CA PRO A 3 -12.45 -23.74 -6.39
C PRO A 3 -13.43 -22.63 -6.79
N ILE A 4 -14.66 -22.65 -6.24
CA ILE A 4 -15.72 -21.68 -6.57
C ILE A 4 -15.43 -20.30 -5.97
N ILE A 5 -14.78 -20.25 -4.81
CA ILE A 5 -14.45 -19.00 -4.11
C ILE A 5 -13.02 -18.49 -4.40
N ALA A 6 -12.20 -19.27 -5.12
CA ALA A 6 -10.84 -18.90 -5.48
C ALA A 6 -10.72 -17.52 -6.18
N PRO A 7 -11.61 -17.12 -7.10
CA PRO A 7 -11.57 -15.78 -7.71
C PRO A 7 -11.75 -14.67 -6.67
N THR A 8 -12.70 -14.85 -5.75
CA THR A 8 -13.01 -13.91 -4.67
C THR A 8 -11.87 -13.80 -3.67
N ILE A 9 -11.23 -14.92 -3.30
CA ILE A 9 -10.06 -14.92 -2.41
C ILE A 9 -8.92 -14.12 -3.05
N ILE A 10 -8.62 -14.35 -4.33
CA ILE A 10 -7.57 -13.60 -5.03
C ILE A 10 -7.92 -12.11 -5.06
N VAL A 11 -9.21 -11.74 -5.19
CA VAL A 11 -9.65 -10.33 -5.08
C VAL A 11 -9.34 -9.78 -3.71
N VAL A 12 -9.86 -10.38 -2.66
CA VAL A 12 -9.72 -9.87 -1.29
C VAL A 12 -8.25 -9.76 -0.90
N VAL A 13 -7.42 -10.74 -1.26
CA VAL A 13 -5.97 -10.68 -0.99
C VAL A 13 -5.31 -9.52 -1.72
N THR A 14 -5.61 -9.29 -3.00
CA THR A 14 -5.01 -8.16 -3.73
C THR A 14 -5.49 -6.80 -3.20
N THR A 15 -6.77 -6.65 -2.85
CA THR A 15 -7.25 -5.41 -2.20
C THR A 15 -6.67 -5.24 -0.80
N MET A 16 -6.47 -6.31 -0.04
CA MET A 16 -5.86 -6.25 1.29
C MET A 16 -4.40 -5.77 1.21
N VAL A 17 -3.63 -6.26 0.24
CA VAL A 17 -2.24 -5.78 0.01
C VAL A 17 -2.21 -4.31 -0.42
N ILE A 18 -3.15 -3.86 -1.28
CA ILE A 18 -3.29 -2.44 -1.63
C ILE A 18 -3.62 -1.58 -0.41
N ASN A 19 -4.48 -2.07 0.47
CA ASN A 19 -4.86 -1.34 1.69
C ASN A 19 -3.67 -1.16 2.63
N VAL A 20 -2.76 -2.14 2.74
CA VAL A 20 -1.55 -2.01 3.56
C VAL A 20 -0.67 -0.83 3.13
N LEU A 21 -0.58 -0.54 1.83
CA LEU A 21 0.15 0.62 1.32
C LEU A 21 -0.47 1.96 1.74
N LYS A 22 -1.80 1.98 1.96
CA LYS A 22 -2.55 3.16 2.42
C LYS A 22 -2.66 3.26 3.94
N LEU A 23 -2.20 2.26 4.69
CA LEU A 23 -2.29 2.25 6.16
C LEU A 23 -1.44 3.34 6.84
N PHE A 24 -0.62 4.09 6.10
CA PHE A 24 0.13 5.24 6.62
C PHE A 24 -0.74 6.15 7.49
N ASP A 25 -1.90 6.59 7.00
CA ASP A 25 -2.76 7.52 7.72
C ASP A 25 -3.21 6.95 9.07
N ILE A 26 -3.62 5.67 9.09
CA ILE A 26 -4.04 4.97 10.31
C ILE A 26 -2.87 4.77 11.27
N VAL A 27 -1.72 4.30 10.78
CA VAL A 27 -0.55 4.01 11.61
C VAL A 27 -0.03 5.29 12.26
N TYR A 28 0.07 6.36 11.48
CA TYR A 28 0.56 7.66 11.94
C TYR A 28 -0.36 8.24 13.03
N VAL A 29 -1.68 8.25 12.81
CA VAL A 29 -2.65 8.81 13.78
C VAL A 29 -2.79 7.97 15.04
N MET A 30 -2.86 6.64 14.90
CA MET A 30 -3.20 5.76 16.02
C MET A 30 -2.00 5.37 16.87
N THR A 31 -0.83 5.22 16.24
CA THR A 31 0.36 4.64 16.91
C THR A 31 1.63 5.44 16.70
N GLY A 32 1.65 6.38 15.75
CA GLY A 32 2.87 7.07 15.32
C GLY A 32 3.95 6.12 14.76
N GLY A 33 3.58 4.88 14.41
CA GLY A 33 4.50 3.81 14.03
C GLY A 33 5.09 2.99 15.19
N ASN A 34 4.64 3.19 16.43
CA ASN A 34 5.12 2.44 17.59
C ASN A 34 4.50 1.03 17.69
N PHE A 35 5.07 0.15 18.52
CA PHE A 35 4.58 -1.23 18.74
C PHE A 35 4.67 -2.17 17.51
N GLY A 36 5.63 -1.92 16.61
CA GLY A 36 5.86 -2.77 15.44
C GLY A 36 4.84 -2.59 14.32
N THR A 37 4.06 -1.51 14.34
CA THR A 37 3.12 -1.13 13.27
C THR A 37 3.77 -0.24 12.20
N GLU A 38 5.08 0.01 12.30
CA GLU A 38 5.81 0.93 11.43
C GLU A 38 5.68 0.52 9.95
N VAL A 39 5.26 1.48 9.12
CA VAL A 39 5.18 1.33 7.67
C VAL A 39 6.21 2.24 6.99
N ILE A 40 6.65 1.87 5.79
CA ILE A 40 7.68 2.60 5.03
C ILE A 40 7.33 4.09 4.85
N ALA A 41 6.05 4.39 4.64
CA ALA A 41 5.55 5.76 4.53
C ALA A 41 5.65 6.56 5.86
N ASN A 42 5.50 5.91 7.01
CA ASN A 42 5.69 6.54 8.32
C ASN A 42 7.16 6.97 8.47
N ARG A 43 8.08 6.11 8.03
CA ARG A 43 9.51 6.42 8.04
C ARG A 43 9.89 7.55 7.09
N MET A 44 9.27 7.62 5.91
CA MET A 44 9.43 8.75 4.99
C MET A 44 9.05 10.08 5.67
N TYR A 45 7.90 10.09 6.35
CA TYR A 45 7.40 11.26 7.07
C TYR A 45 8.36 11.67 8.20
N ASP A 46 8.82 10.71 8.99
CA ASP A 46 9.76 10.96 10.09
C ASP A 46 11.11 11.50 9.59
N GLU A 47 11.67 10.93 8.52
CA GLU A 47 12.93 11.41 7.95
C GLU A 47 12.81 12.83 7.39
N MET A 48 11.67 13.18 6.80
CA MET A 48 11.43 14.48 6.19
C MET A 48 11.09 15.57 7.22
N TYR A 49 10.29 15.26 8.23
CA TYR A 49 9.72 16.25 9.15
C TYR A 49 10.27 16.20 10.58
N LYS A 50 10.75 15.04 11.07
CA LYS A 50 11.36 14.93 12.41
C LYS A 50 12.89 15.03 12.35
N ASN A 51 13.51 14.37 11.38
CA ASN A 51 14.97 14.35 11.24
C ASN A 51 15.51 15.49 10.34
N PHE A 52 14.61 16.23 9.68
CA PHE A 52 14.94 17.28 8.70
C PHE A 52 15.89 16.80 7.57
N GLN A 53 15.86 15.50 7.27
CA GLN A 53 16.66 14.84 6.22
C GLN A 53 15.82 14.66 4.96
N THR A 54 15.46 15.78 4.32
CA THR A 54 14.60 15.79 3.13
C THR A 54 15.11 14.88 2.02
N GLY A 55 16.42 14.82 1.78
CA GLY A 55 17.00 13.95 0.75
C GLY A 55 16.73 12.45 0.97
N ARG A 56 16.78 11.98 2.22
CA ARG A 56 16.46 10.58 2.57
C ARG A 56 14.96 10.34 2.51
N GLY A 57 14.15 11.28 3.00
CA GLY A 57 12.70 11.24 2.85
C GLY A 57 12.28 11.11 1.38
N THR A 58 12.87 11.91 0.48
CA THR A 58 12.58 11.83 -0.96
C THR A 58 13.03 10.50 -1.57
N ALA A 59 14.18 9.96 -1.18
CA ALA A 59 14.62 8.64 -1.66
C ALA A 59 13.64 7.53 -1.25
N ILE A 60 13.16 7.55 0.00
CA ILE A 60 12.12 6.60 0.47
C ILE A 60 10.82 6.80 -0.32
N ALA A 61 10.41 8.04 -0.60
CA ALA A 61 9.22 8.34 -1.38
C ALA A 61 9.29 7.74 -2.80
N VAL A 62 10.44 7.88 -3.48
CA VAL A 62 10.64 7.32 -4.83
C VAL A 62 10.53 5.80 -4.81
N VAL A 63 11.16 5.13 -3.85
CA VAL A 63 11.05 3.67 -3.69
C VAL A 63 9.60 3.24 -3.44
N LEU A 64 8.87 4.00 -2.62
CA LEU A 64 7.47 3.74 -2.32
C LEU A 64 6.58 3.86 -3.57
N ILE A 65 6.81 4.88 -4.40
CA ILE A 65 6.11 5.06 -5.69
C ILE A 65 6.35 3.85 -6.60
N ILE A 66 7.61 3.43 -6.75
CA ILE A 66 7.96 2.26 -7.58
C ILE A 66 7.26 0.99 -7.07
N ALA A 67 7.22 0.80 -5.75
CA ALA A 67 6.54 -0.34 -5.14
C ALA A 67 5.01 -0.33 -5.37
N ILE A 68 4.39 0.84 -5.47
CA ILE A 68 2.93 0.99 -5.64
C ILE A 68 2.48 0.75 -7.10
N ILE A 69 3.31 1.08 -8.09
CA ILE A 69 2.98 0.93 -9.53
C ILE A 69 2.42 -0.47 -9.89
N PRO A 70 3.04 -1.60 -9.52
CA PRO A 70 2.51 -2.92 -9.88
C PRO A 70 1.12 -3.18 -9.27
N PHE A 71 0.86 -2.69 -8.05
CA PHE A 71 -0.43 -2.86 -7.40
C PHE A 71 -1.53 -2.05 -8.10
N ILE A 72 -1.24 -0.81 -8.50
CA ILE A 72 -2.16 0.01 -9.30
C ILE A 72 -2.44 -0.68 -10.64
N TYR A 73 -1.39 -1.17 -11.31
CA TYR A 73 -1.53 -1.86 -12.58
C TYR A 73 -2.42 -3.10 -12.49
N MET A 74 -2.19 -3.95 -11.48
CA MET A 74 -3.02 -5.12 -11.20
C MET A 74 -4.47 -4.74 -10.88
N ASN A 75 -4.68 -3.64 -10.14
CA ASN A 75 -6.01 -3.15 -9.81
C ASN A 75 -6.78 -2.68 -11.05
N ILE A 76 -6.15 -1.87 -11.91
CA ILE A 76 -6.75 -1.37 -13.15
C ILE A 76 -7.07 -2.52 -14.12
N ARG A 77 -6.10 -3.43 -14.35
CA ARG A 77 -6.30 -4.62 -15.20
C ARG A 77 -7.51 -5.44 -14.75
N ARG A 78 -7.69 -5.59 -13.43
CA ARG A 78 -8.82 -6.30 -12.84
C ARG A 78 -10.13 -5.55 -12.98
N PHE A 79 -10.13 -4.24 -12.77
CA PHE A 79 -11.33 -3.41 -12.95
C PHE A 79 -11.87 -3.53 -14.38
N LEU A 80 -10.99 -3.43 -15.38
CA LEU A 80 -11.34 -3.61 -16.79
C LEU A 80 -11.84 -5.04 -17.09
N ALA A 81 -11.25 -6.07 -16.48
CA ALA A 81 -11.70 -7.44 -16.63
C ALA A 81 -13.08 -7.69 -16.00
N GLN A 82 -13.45 -6.94 -14.95
CA GLN A 82 -14.79 -6.99 -14.36
C GLN A 82 -15.83 -6.28 -15.24
N GLU A 83 -15.46 -5.16 -15.87
CA GLU A 83 -16.33 -4.47 -16.83
C GLU A 83 -16.60 -5.32 -18.08
N ALA A 84 -15.60 -6.04 -18.59
CA ALA A 84 -15.77 -6.92 -19.75
C ALA A 84 -16.66 -8.16 -19.49
N MET A 85 -16.91 -8.50 -18.21
CA MET A 85 -17.83 -9.59 -17.83
C MET A 85 -19.25 -9.09 -17.49
N ARG A 86 -19.50 -7.78 -17.57
CA ARG A 86 -20.80 -7.15 -17.32
C ARG A 86 -21.53 -6.86 -18.62
#